data_AF-A0A0S8KFR1-F1
#
_entry.id   AF-A0A0S8KFR1-F1
#
_cell.length_a   1.000
_cell.length_b   1.000
_cell.length_c   1.000
_cell.angle_alpha   90.00
_cell.angle_beta   90.00
_cell.angle_gamma   90.00
#
_symmetry.space_group_name_H-M   'P 1'
#
loop_
_entity.id
_entity.type
_entity.pdbx_description
1 polymer ?
#
loop_
_entity_poly.entity_id
_entity_poly.type
_entity_poly.pdbx_seq_one_letter_code
_entity_poly.pdbx_strand_id
1 'polypeptide(L)'
;KRVGLRTTIIEQSATKDCIFLSEVDGRKKCVIYPVRPGQCRTWPFWSDNLASPNAWNKTAQKCPGINRGKFYSYEQIREIKGNKKWWEDAKKAKESAVKNCEK
;
A
#
# COMPACT_ATOMS: atom_id res chain seq x y z
N LYS A 1 7.51 -11.73 -8.27
CA LYS A 1 8.26 -13.01 -8.36
C LYS A 1 7.58 -14.04 -7.45
N ARG A 2 7.59 -15.33 -7.77
CA ARG A 2 7.07 -16.37 -6.87
C ARG A 2 8.16 -16.87 -5.93
N VAL A 3 7.85 -16.95 -4.63
CA VAL A 3 8.73 -17.48 -3.57
C VAL A 3 7.90 -18.50 -2.79
N GLY A 4 8.13 -19.79 -3.05
CA GLY A 4 7.26 -20.87 -2.56
C GLY A 4 5.81 -20.70 -3.02
N LEU A 5 4.88 -20.66 -2.06
CA LEU A 5 3.45 -20.46 -2.31
C LEU A 5 3.04 -18.97 -2.42
N ARG A 6 3.97 -18.04 -2.17
CA ARG A 6 3.67 -16.61 -2.11
C ARG A 6 4.19 -15.88 -3.34
N THR A 7 3.47 -14.83 -3.73
CA THR A 7 3.94 -13.86 -4.73
C THR A 7 4.51 -12.66 -3.99
N THR A 8 5.74 -12.29 -4.33
CA THR A 8 6.44 -11.13 -3.80
C THR A 8 6.60 -10.07 -4.88
N ILE A 9 6.88 -8.84 -4.46
CA ILE A 9 7.28 -7.78 -5.39
C ILE A 9 8.59 -8.16 -6.09
N ILE A 10 8.81 -7.58 -7.26
CA ILE A 10 10.09 -7.69 -7.97
C ILE A 10 10.95 -6.53 -7.51
N GLU A 11 12.22 -6.80 -7.23
CA GLU A 11 13.19 -5.84 -6.72
C GLU A 11 14.35 -5.71 -7.71
N GLN A 12 14.95 -4.53 -7.78
CA GLN A 12 16.20 -4.31 -8.50
C GLN A 12 17.32 -5.10 -7.82
N SER A 13 18.18 -5.76 -8.61
CA SER A 13 19.21 -6.65 -8.06
C SER A 13 20.25 -5.92 -7.19
N ALA A 14 20.65 -4.72 -7.59
CA ALA A 14 21.69 -3.93 -6.91
C ALA A 14 21.16 -3.20 -5.67
N THR A 15 20.06 -2.44 -5.80
CA THR A 15 19.55 -1.55 -4.74
C THR A 15 18.54 -2.23 -3.83
N LYS A 16 17.95 -3.36 -4.26
CA LYS A 16 16.79 -4.01 -3.62
C LYS A 16 15.53 -3.15 -3.56
N ASP A 17 15.51 -2.03 -4.27
CA ASP A 17 14.32 -1.20 -4.40
C ASP A 17 13.25 -1.94 -5.23
N CYS A 18 11.98 -1.71 -4.92
CA CYS A 18 10.87 -2.12 -5.78
C CYS A 18 11.08 -1.62 -7.22
N ILE A 19 10.82 -2.45 -8.23
CA ILE A 19 10.96 -2.06 -9.65
C ILE A 19 10.13 -0.85 -10.07
N PHE A 20 9.06 -0.53 -9.33
CA PHE A 20 8.19 0.62 -9.58
C PHE A 20 8.57 1.86 -8.78
N LEU A 21 9.64 1.80 -7.97
CA LEU A 21 10.18 2.96 -7.29
C LEU A 21 11.16 3.65 -8.25
N SER A 22 10.85 4.87 -8.64
CA SER A 22 11.66 5.67 -9.58
C SER A 22 11.89 7.07 -9.02
N GLU A 23 12.91 7.75 -9.53
CA GLU A 23 13.19 9.13 -9.21
C GLU A 23 12.37 10.05 -10.12
N VAL A 24 11.52 10.87 -9.51
CA VAL A 24 10.64 11.83 -10.20
C VAL A 24 10.74 13.15 -9.44
N ASP A 25 11.23 14.20 -10.11
CA ASP A 25 11.50 15.52 -9.54
C ASP A 25 12.50 15.48 -8.36
N GLY A 26 13.57 14.70 -8.48
CA GLY A 26 14.60 14.55 -7.45
C GLY A 26 14.12 13.79 -6.19
N ARG A 27 13.00 13.06 -6.26
CA ARG A 27 12.44 12.29 -5.15
C ARG A 27 12.05 10.89 -5.59
N LYS A 28 12.28 9.89 -4.73
CA LYS A 28 11.77 8.52 -4.96
C LYS A 28 10.24 8.50 -4.86
N LYS A 29 9.56 8.17 -5.96
CA LYS A 29 8.10 8.04 -6.06
C LYS A 29 7.73 6.70 -6.69
N CYS A 30 6.56 6.18 -6.31
CA CYS A 30 6.00 4.99 -6.95
C CYS A 30 5.33 5.42 -8.27
N VAL A 31 5.81 4.92 -9.41
CA VAL A 31 5.28 5.33 -10.72
C VAL A 31 3.90 4.73 -11.04
N ILE A 32 3.50 3.68 -10.33
CA ILE A 32 2.17 3.05 -10.46
C ILE A 32 1.24 3.36 -9.28
N TYR A 33 1.45 4.47 -8.57
CA TYR A 33 0.74 4.80 -7.34
C TYR A 33 -0.81 4.64 -7.40
N PRO A 34 -1.51 5.03 -8.49
CA PRO A 34 -2.97 4.85 -8.60
C PRO A 34 -3.42 3.39 -8.61
N VAL A 35 -2.61 2.50 -9.19
CA VAL A 35 -2.89 1.07 -9.34
C VAL A 35 -1.99 0.22 -8.45
N ARG A 36 -1.48 0.80 -7.36
CA ARG A 36 -0.59 0.12 -6.42
C ARG A 36 -1.22 -1.17 -5.88
N PRO A 37 -0.44 -2.25 -5.71
CA PRO A 37 -0.96 -3.54 -5.30
C PRO A 37 -1.49 -3.52 -3.87
N GLY A 38 -2.32 -4.52 -3.53
CA GLY A 38 -2.92 -4.68 -2.20
C GLY A 38 -1.89 -4.57 -1.08
N GLN A 39 -0.72 -5.21 -1.22
CA GLN A 39 0.38 -5.11 -0.26
C GLN A 39 0.76 -3.65 0.07
N CYS A 40 0.87 -2.79 -0.95
CA CYS A 40 1.18 -1.37 -0.75
C CYS A 40 -0.02 -0.56 -0.23
N ARG A 41 -1.26 -0.97 -0.53
CA ARG A 41 -2.48 -0.29 -0.06
C ARG A 41 -2.76 -0.53 1.41
N THR A 42 -2.38 -1.69 1.92
CA THR A 42 -2.64 -2.06 3.31
C THR A 42 -1.59 -1.55 4.30
N TRP A 43 -0.49 -0.95 3.83
CA TRP A 43 0.45 -0.25 4.70
C TRP A 43 -0.23 0.97 5.34
N PRO A 44 -0.08 1.24 6.65
CA PRO A 44 0.79 0.57 7.64
C PRO A 44 0.12 -0.57 8.43
N PHE A 45 -1.09 -1.00 8.07
CA PHE A 45 -1.90 -2.01 8.79
C PHE A 45 -1.55 -3.47 8.48
N TRP A 46 -0.30 -3.74 8.13
CA TRP A 46 0.18 -5.10 7.97
C TRP A 46 0.10 -5.86 9.31
N SER A 47 -0.13 -7.18 9.23
CA SER A 47 -0.26 -8.03 10.43
C SER A 47 0.89 -7.86 11.40
N ASP A 48 2.12 -7.76 10.89
CA ASP A 48 3.33 -7.67 11.72
C ASP A 48 3.40 -6.33 12.47
N ASN A 49 2.98 -5.24 11.84
CA ASN A 49 2.94 -3.92 12.47
C ASN A 49 1.86 -3.86 13.57
N LEU A 50 0.75 -4.59 13.36
CA LEU A 50 -0.37 -4.67 14.30
C LEU A 50 -0.20 -5.75 15.38
N ALA A 51 0.91 -6.49 15.39
CA ALA A 51 1.11 -7.61 16.30
C ALA A 51 1.22 -7.18 17.77
N SER A 52 1.71 -5.97 18.04
CA SER A 52 1.79 -5.40 19.39
C SER A 52 1.98 -3.88 19.36
N PRO A 53 1.72 -3.15 20.46
CA PRO A 53 2.04 -1.72 20.56
C PRO A 53 3.52 -1.43 20.27
N ASN A 54 4.43 -2.30 20.70
CA ASN A 54 5.86 -2.16 20.44
C ASN A 54 6.20 -2.31 18.95
N ALA A 55 5.56 -3.26 18.24
CA ALA A 55 5.75 -3.44 16.80
C ALA A 55 5.27 -2.20 16.02
N TRP A 56 4.14 -1.62 16.42
CA TRP A 56 3.65 -0.37 15.85
C TRP A 56 4.64 0.78 16.07
N ASN A 57 5.12 0.96 17.32
CA ASN A 57 6.07 2.01 17.66
C ASN A 57 7.40 1.88 16.90
N LYS A 58 7.94 0.66 16.77
CA LYS A 58 9.13 0.40 15.94
C LYS A 58 8.91 0.73 14.47
N THR A 59 7.71 0.46 13.95
CA THR A 59 7.35 0.81 12.57
C THR A 59 7.26 2.33 12.39
N ALA A 60 6.69 3.03 13.38
CA ALA A 60 6.57 4.48 13.36
C ALA A 60 7.93 5.20 13.33
N GLN A 61 8.98 4.60 13.92
CA GLN A 61 10.35 5.13 13.81
C GLN A 61 10.89 5.10 12.37
N LYS A 62 10.46 4.13 11.55
CA LYS A 62 10.91 3.97 10.16
C LYS A 62 10.10 4.80 9.17
N CYS A 63 8.82 5.05 9.48
CA CYS A 63 7.91 5.75 8.58
C CYS A 63 7.30 6.97 9.29
N PRO A 64 7.74 8.19 8.95
CA PRO A 64 7.25 9.41 9.61
C PRO A 64 5.76 9.69 9.35
N GLY A 65 5.13 9.01 8.38
CA GLY A 65 3.69 9.14 8.14
C GLY A 65 2.82 8.46 9.21
N ILE A 66 3.37 7.53 9.99
CA ILE A 66 2.62 6.85 11.04
C ILE A 66 2.35 7.83 12.18
N ASN A 67 1.14 7.77 12.75
CA ASN A 67 0.61 8.68 13.78
C ASN A 67 0.43 10.15 13.34
N ARG A 68 0.56 10.46 12.05
CA ARG A 68 0.36 11.82 11.51
C ARG A 68 -0.77 11.93 10.46
N GLY A 69 -1.49 10.84 10.24
CA GLY A 69 -2.52 10.73 9.21
C GLY A 69 -3.95 10.73 9.74
N LYS A 70 -4.89 10.40 8.85
CA LYS A 70 -6.30 10.19 9.15
C LYS A 70 -6.48 9.16 10.28
N PHE A 71 -7.44 9.41 11.17
CA PHE A 71 -7.89 8.42 12.15
C PHE A 71 -8.68 7.28 11.46
N TYR A 72 -8.35 6.04 11.82
CA TYR A 72 -9.06 4.84 11.37
C TYR A 72 -9.63 4.10 12.57
N SER A 73 -10.92 3.75 12.52
CA SER A 73 -11.54 2.86 13.50
C SER A 73 -11.02 1.42 13.33
N TYR A 74 -11.19 0.59 14.36
CA TYR A 74 -10.87 -0.83 14.30
C TYR A 74 -11.49 -1.52 13.06
N GLU A 75 -12.74 -1.21 12.76
CA GLU A 75 -13.47 -1.78 11.64
C GLU A 75 -12.86 -1.40 10.29
N GLN A 76 -12.48 -0.13 10.13
CA GLN A 76 -11.81 0.34 8.92
C GLN A 76 -10.44 -0.32 8.74
N ILE A 77 -9.67 -0.48 9.83
CA ILE A 77 -8.37 -1.16 9.80
C ILE A 77 -8.56 -2.63 9.39
N ARG A 78 -9.57 -3.31 9.93
CA ARG A 78 -9.90 -4.70 9.62
C ARG A 78 -10.25 -4.88 8.14
N GLU A 79 -11.04 -3.98 7.58
CA GLU A 79 -11.39 -3.97 6.16
C GLU A 79 -10.18 -3.73 5.26
N ILE A 80 -9.36 -2.71 5.57
CA ILE A 80 -8.15 -2.40 4.79
C ILE A 80 -7.20 -3.60 4.80
N LYS A 81 -6.91 -4.16 5.97
CA LYS A 81 -6.05 -5.34 6.12
C LYS A 81 -6.58 -6.55 5.34
N GLY A 82 -7.90 -6.72 5.32
CA GLY A 82 -8.60 -7.83 4.66
C GLY A 82 -8.76 -7.69 3.15
N ASN A 83 -8.36 -6.57 2.55
CA ASN A 83 -8.59 -6.28 1.12
C ASN A 83 -7.76 -7.19 0.19
N LYS A 84 -8.30 -8.40 -0.07
CA LYS A 84 -7.71 -9.43 -0.94
C LYS A 84 -7.96 -9.15 -2.42
N LYS A 85 -9.00 -8.38 -2.76
CA LYS A 85 -9.43 -8.10 -4.14
C LYS A 85 -9.25 -6.63 -4.53
N TRP A 86 -8.11 -6.06 -4.19
CA TRP A 86 -7.80 -4.64 -4.43
C TRP A 86 -7.95 -4.18 -5.89
N TRP A 87 -7.87 -5.10 -6.85
CA TRP A 87 -8.08 -4.81 -8.28
C TRP A 87 -9.55 -4.44 -8.60
N GLU A 88 -10.52 -4.82 -7.76
CA GLU A 88 -11.92 -4.43 -7.91
C GLU A 88 -12.13 -2.95 -7.52
N ASP A 89 -11.41 -2.44 -6.51
CA ASP A 89 -11.47 -1.01 -6.15
C ASP A 89 -10.98 -0.12 -7.30
N ALA A 90 -9.96 -0.59 -8.04
CA ALA A 90 -9.45 0.14 -9.21
C ALA A 90 -10.49 0.18 -10.35
N LYS A 91 -11.32 -0.87 -10.49
CA LYS A 91 -12.43 -0.90 -11.46
C LYS A 91 -13.54 0.06 -11.04
N LYS A 92 -13.96 0.02 -9.76
CA LYS A 92 -14.95 0.97 -9.22
C LYS A 92 -14.50 2.43 -9.34
N ALA A 93 -13.22 2.70 -9.08
CA ALA A 93 -12.66 4.05 -9.26
C ALA A 93 -12.74 4.53 -10.72
N LYS A 94 -12.48 3.65 -11.69
CA LYS A 94 -12.67 3.94 -13.11
C LYS A 94 -14.15 4.15 -13.46
N GLU A 95 -15.06 3.30 -13.01
CA GLU A 95 -16.50 3.41 -13.27
C GLU A 95 -17.12 4.68 -12.68
N SER A 96 -16.73 5.06 -11.46
CA SER A 96 -17.16 6.32 -10.84
C SER A 96 -16.59 7.55 -11.56
N ALA A 97 -15.36 7.47 -12.09
CA ALA A 97 -14.80 8.55 -12.90
C ALA A 97 -15.53 8.71 -14.24
N VAL A 98 -15.91 7.61 -14.89
CA VAL A 98 -16.71 7.62 -16.13
C VAL A 98 -18.10 8.22 -15.88
N LYS A 99 -18.80 7.78 -14.84
CA LYS A 99 -20.13 8.31 -14.47
C LYS A 99 -20.14 9.79 -14.09
N ASN A 100 -19.03 10.32 -13.59
CA ASN A 100 -18.90 11.74 -13.23
C ASN A 100 -18.54 12.63 -14.44
N CYS A 101 -18.12 12.07 -15.58
CA CYS A 101 -17.92 12.80 -16.83
C CYS A 101 -19.17 12.80 -17.72
N GLU A 102 -20.15 11.93 -17.46
CA GLU A 102 -21.43 11.85 -18.20
C GLU A 102 -22.54 12.71 -17.57
N LYS A 103 -22.24 13.48 -16.53
CA LYS A 103 -23.07 14.52 -15.92
C LYS A 103 -22.46 15.88 -16.15
#